data_AF-A0AAD9ITK0-F1
#
_entry.id   AF-A0AAD9ITK0-F1
#
_cell.length_a   1.000
_cell.length_b   1.000
_cell.length_c   1.000
_cell.angle_alpha   90.00
_cell.angle_beta   90.00
_cell.angle_gamma   90.00
#
_symmetry.space_group_name_H-M   'P 1'
#
loop_
_entity.id
_entity.type
_entity.pdbx_description
1 polymer ?
#
loop_
_entity_poly.entity_id
_entity_poly.type
_entity_poly.pdbx_seq_one_letter_code
_entity_poly.pdbx_strand_id
1 'polypeptide(L)'
;RYGRSGDLGENLGSQGPRGPYWRKCRASNGWMRRDVLSEGEHTVALQLRTNTYPTREAMSRGRKGGNVMCRRCGQSVETLGHITRQCLAVKCNRIKRHNKVCGILVSAT
;
A
#
# COMPACT_ATOMS: atom_id res chain seq x y z
N ARG A 1 27.68 1.02 18.98
CA ARG A 1 28.25 0.48 17.72
C ARG A 1 27.45 -0.78 17.39
N TYR A 2 26.90 -0.84 16.17
CA TYR A 2 26.05 -1.88 15.56
C TYR A 2 25.87 -3.21 16.32
N GLY A 3 24.64 -3.49 16.75
CA GLY A 3 24.22 -4.77 17.31
C GLY A 3 23.52 -5.63 16.26
N ARG A 4 24.23 -6.70 15.86
CA ARG A 4 23.78 -7.98 15.29
C ARG A 4 22.40 -8.04 14.61
N SER A 5 22.46 -8.18 13.29
CA SER A 5 21.47 -8.84 12.45
C SER A 5 21.28 -10.29 12.93
N GLY A 6 20.28 -10.51 13.79
CA GLY A 6 19.79 -11.82 14.17
C GLY A 6 18.31 -11.87 13.89
N ASP A 7 17.93 -12.80 13.03
CA ASP A 7 16.62 -13.42 12.88
C ASP A 7 15.38 -12.59 13.17
N LEU A 8 14.65 -12.21 12.12
CA LEU A 8 13.19 -12.34 12.08
C LEU A 8 12.78 -12.53 10.62
N GLY A 9 13.04 -13.73 10.09
CA GLY A 9 12.20 -14.31 9.04
C GLY A 9 10.82 -14.66 9.61
N GLU A 10 10.16 -13.69 10.26
CA GLU A 10 8.80 -13.85 10.72
C GLU A 10 7.91 -13.88 9.49
N ASN A 11 7.15 -14.96 9.37
CA ASN A 11 6.20 -15.25 8.31
C ASN A 11 5.45 -13.95 7.91
N LEU A 12 5.95 -13.33 6.85
CA LEU A 12 5.49 -12.04 6.36
C LEU A 12 4.12 -12.31 5.77
N GLY A 13 3.06 -12.09 6.56
CA GLY A 13 1.70 -12.06 6.02
C GLY A 13 1.66 -11.17 4.78
N SER A 14 0.61 -11.29 3.95
CA SER A 14 0.42 -10.66 2.61
C SER A 14 0.74 -9.15 2.46
N GLN A 15 1.08 -8.50 3.56
CA GLN A 15 1.10 -7.09 3.83
C GLN A 15 2.40 -6.65 4.58
N GLY A 16 3.28 -7.56 5.05
CA GLY A 16 4.59 -7.22 5.65
C GLY A 16 4.56 -6.71 7.11
N PRO A 17 5.73 -6.38 7.72
CA PRO A 17 5.86 -6.10 9.15
C PRO A 17 5.22 -4.76 9.55
N ARG A 18 4.45 -4.75 10.64
CA ARG A 18 3.93 -3.53 11.30
C ARG A 18 4.91 -3.04 12.38
N GLY A 19 6.10 -2.58 12.00
CA GLY A 19 7.06 -2.03 12.97
C GLY A 19 6.92 -0.50 13.14
N PRO A 20 7.18 0.09 14.32
CA PRO A 20 7.06 1.54 14.56
C PRO A 20 8.18 2.37 13.91
N TYR A 21 9.20 1.74 13.34
CA TYR A 21 10.42 2.38 12.82
C TYR A 21 10.14 3.46 11.76
N TRP A 22 9.05 3.31 10.99
CA TRP A 22 8.70 4.27 9.95
C TRP A 22 8.19 5.61 10.49
N ARG A 23 7.68 5.67 11.73
CA ARG A 23 7.03 6.88 12.28
C ARG A 23 7.97 8.08 12.34
N LYS A 24 9.25 7.85 12.63
CA LYS A 24 10.28 8.91 12.78
C LYS A 24 11.02 9.23 11.47
N CYS A 25 10.81 8.45 10.40
CA CYS A 25 11.55 8.64 9.16
C CYS A 25 10.88 9.72 8.29
N ARG A 26 11.38 10.97 8.40
CA ARG A 26 10.87 12.10 7.60
C ARG A 26 10.93 11.84 6.10
N ALA A 27 12.05 11.32 5.60
CA ALA A 27 12.22 11.01 4.18
C ALA A 27 11.17 10.01 3.67
N SER A 28 10.94 8.93 4.42
CA SER A 28 10.01 7.88 4.01
C SER A 28 8.53 8.27 4.19
N ASN A 29 8.22 9.28 4.99
CA ASN A 29 6.87 9.82 5.19
C ASN A 29 6.59 11.08 4.33
N GLY A 30 7.57 11.55 3.57
CA GLY A 30 7.49 12.81 2.80
C GLY A 30 6.39 12.84 1.72
N TRP A 31 5.80 11.71 1.37
CA TRP A 31 4.68 11.61 0.43
C TRP A 31 3.29 11.75 1.10
N MET A 32 3.20 11.71 2.43
CA MET A 32 1.95 11.82 3.19
C MET A 32 1.68 13.26 3.66
N ARG A 33 1.98 14.27 2.85
CA ARG A 33 1.83 15.66 3.29
C ARG A 33 0.39 16.15 3.16
N ARG A 34 -0.11 16.82 4.20
CA ARG A 34 -1.49 17.35 4.28
C ARG A 34 -1.77 18.55 3.37
N ASP A 35 -0.73 19.22 2.90
CA ASP A 35 -0.83 20.35 1.96
C ASP A 35 -0.99 19.89 0.50
N VAL A 36 -0.73 18.62 0.22
CA VAL A 36 -0.86 18.02 -1.13
C VAL A 36 -2.06 17.07 -1.22
N LEU A 37 -2.37 16.36 -0.14
CA LEU A 37 -3.45 15.38 -0.08
C LEU A 37 -4.70 16.00 0.56
N SER A 38 -5.87 15.70 0.00
CA SER A 38 -7.13 15.92 0.70
C SER A 38 -7.19 15.11 2.00
N GLU A 39 -8.09 15.48 2.93
CA GLU A 39 -8.24 14.78 4.21
C GLU A 39 -8.53 13.27 4.04
N GLY A 40 -9.37 12.92 3.06
CA GLY A 40 -9.66 11.53 2.70
C GLY A 40 -8.42 10.80 2.17
N GLU A 41 -7.65 11.43 1.28
CA GLU A 41 -6.42 10.85 0.75
C GLU A 41 -5.34 10.70 1.82
N HIS A 42 -5.24 11.65 2.75
CA HIS A 42 -4.32 11.56 3.87
C HIS A 42 -4.67 10.38 4.79
N THR A 43 -5.96 10.14 5.04
CA THR A 43 -6.41 8.96 5.79
C THR A 43 -6.05 7.66 5.07
N VAL A 44 -6.26 7.59 3.76
CA VAL A 44 -5.85 6.45 2.93
C VAL A 44 -4.33 6.26 2.96
N ALA A 45 -3.56 7.33 2.89
CA ALA A 45 -2.10 7.29 2.95
C ALA A 45 -1.61 6.70 4.29
N LEU A 46 -2.20 7.13 5.41
CA LEU A 46 -1.93 6.55 6.72
C LEU A 46 -2.29 5.05 6.76
N GLN A 47 -3.43 4.67 6.19
CA GLN A 47 -3.84 3.26 6.13
C GLN A 47 -2.85 2.41 5.32
N LEU A 48 -2.41 2.89 4.16
CA LEU A 48 -1.40 2.22 3.34
C LEU A 48 -0.08 2.10 4.09
N ARG A 49 0.34 3.16 4.78
CA ARG A 49 1.61 3.19 5.51
C ARG A 49 1.62 2.27 6.73
N THR A 50 0.53 2.27 7.48
CA THR A 50 0.32 1.41 8.65
C THR A 50 -0.12 0.01 8.28
N ASN A 51 -0.28 -0.27 6.97
CA ASN A 51 -0.70 -1.56 6.46
C ASN A 51 -2.11 -1.98 6.95
N THR A 52 -2.97 -0.99 7.22
CA THR A 52 -4.36 -1.15 7.69
C THR A 52 -5.39 -0.89 6.58
N TYR A 53 -4.94 -0.78 5.33
CA TYR A 53 -5.84 -0.53 4.21
C TYR A 53 -6.89 -1.65 4.10
N PRO A 54 -8.20 -1.33 4.02
CA PRO A 54 -9.28 -2.28 4.22
C PRO A 54 -9.54 -3.13 2.97
N THR A 55 -8.57 -3.95 2.56
CA THR A 55 -8.77 -4.95 1.49
C THR A 55 -9.70 -6.06 1.97
N ARG A 56 -10.38 -6.77 1.04
CA ARG A 56 -11.26 -7.88 1.44
C ARG A 56 -10.49 -9.00 2.15
N GLU A 57 -9.25 -9.27 1.75
CA GLU A 57 -8.38 -10.20 2.47
C GLU A 57 -8.17 -9.74 3.92
N ALA A 58 -7.74 -8.49 4.13
CA ALA A 58 -7.49 -7.93 5.45
C ALA A 58 -8.74 -7.96 6.34
N MET A 59 -9.89 -7.58 5.77
CA MET A 59 -11.18 -7.49 6.48
C MET A 59 -11.81 -8.86 6.76
N SER A 60 -11.39 -9.92 6.05
CA SER A 60 -11.91 -11.28 6.25
C SER A 60 -11.09 -12.07 7.27
N ARG A 61 -9.95 -11.56 7.72
CA ARG A 61 -9.14 -12.21 8.77
C ARG A 61 -9.99 -12.38 10.04
N GLY A 62 -9.98 -13.58 10.61
CA GLY A 62 -10.77 -13.93 11.79
C GLY A 62 -12.28 -14.06 11.55
N ARG A 63 -12.76 -13.90 10.31
CA ARG A 63 -14.17 -14.09 9.94
C ARG A 63 -14.34 -15.34 9.10
N LYS A 64 -15.32 -16.20 9.43
CA LYS A 64 -15.65 -17.39 8.63
C LYS A 64 -16.53 -16.97 7.43
N GLY A 65 -16.24 -17.49 6.24
CA GLY A 65 -17.09 -17.35 5.05
C GLY A 65 -17.03 -16.00 4.31
N GLY A 66 -16.04 -15.15 4.59
CA GLY A 66 -15.89 -13.87 3.89
C GLY A 66 -15.48 -14.03 2.43
N ASN A 67 -16.16 -13.33 1.51
CA ASN A 67 -15.71 -13.25 0.12
C ASN A 67 -14.44 -12.40 0.02
N VAL A 68 -13.30 -13.02 -0.23
CA VAL A 68 -11.99 -12.35 -0.34
C VAL A 68 -11.65 -11.91 -1.77
N MET A 69 -12.51 -12.14 -2.76
CA MET A 69 -12.22 -11.82 -4.16
C MET A 69 -12.19 -10.31 -4.41
N CYS A 70 -11.34 -9.89 -5.36
CA CYS A 70 -11.20 -8.50 -5.76
C CYS A 70 -12.53 -7.89 -6.17
N ARG A 71 -12.90 -6.77 -5.54
CA ARG A 71 -14.11 -5.99 -5.86
C ARG A 71 -14.15 -5.46 -7.28
N ARG A 72 -13.00 -5.37 -7.96
CA ARG A 72 -12.89 -4.77 -9.29
C ARG A 72 -12.87 -5.80 -10.40
N CYS A 73 -12.02 -6.83 -10.29
CA CYS A 73 -11.91 -7.84 -11.37
C CYS A 73 -12.55 -9.18 -11.03
N GLY A 74 -12.76 -9.51 -9.76
CA GLY A 74 -13.26 -10.83 -9.33
C GLY A 74 -12.31 -12.01 -9.61
N GLN A 75 -11.12 -11.80 -10.18
CA GLN A 75 -10.25 -12.88 -10.69
C GLN A 75 -9.28 -13.45 -9.65
N SER A 76 -9.00 -12.73 -8.56
CA SER A 76 -8.10 -13.19 -7.52
C SER A 76 -8.42 -12.55 -6.17
N VAL A 77 -7.77 -13.03 -5.12
CA VAL A 77 -7.87 -12.46 -3.76
C VAL A 77 -7.51 -10.97 -3.77
N GLU A 78 -8.34 -10.17 -3.09
CA GLU A 78 -8.11 -8.74 -2.91
C GLU A 78 -7.03 -8.48 -1.87
N THR A 79 -5.78 -8.51 -2.31
CA THR A 79 -4.62 -8.03 -1.54
C THR A 79 -4.18 -6.66 -2.03
N LEU A 80 -3.39 -5.95 -1.22
CA LEU A 80 -2.77 -4.69 -1.65
C LEU A 80 -1.88 -4.90 -2.88
N GLY A 81 -1.11 -6.00 -2.90
CA GLY A 81 -0.27 -6.40 -4.03
C GLY A 81 -1.09 -6.64 -5.29
N HIS A 82 -2.24 -7.33 -5.18
CA HIS A 82 -3.15 -7.51 -6.30
C HIS A 82 -3.63 -6.16 -6.85
N ILE A 83 -4.21 -5.30 -6.00
CA ILE A 83 -4.76 -4.00 -6.42
C ILE A 83 -3.67 -3.15 -7.08
N THR A 84 -2.50 -3.04 -6.46
CA THR A 84 -1.45 -2.12 -6.92
C THR A 84 -0.71 -2.63 -8.16
N ARG A 85 -0.45 -3.94 -8.28
CA ARG A 85 0.44 -4.49 -9.32
C ARG A 85 -0.28 -5.30 -10.39
N GLN A 86 -1.19 -6.20 -10.00
CA GLN A 86 -1.66 -7.28 -10.88
C GLN A 86 -3.07 -7.05 -11.45
N CYS A 87 -3.91 -6.28 -10.76
CA CYS A 87 -5.30 -6.12 -11.11
C CYS A 87 -5.46 -5.44 -12.48
N LEU A 88 -6.09 -6.17 -13.43
CA LEU A 88 -6.32 -5.69 -14.79
C LEU A 88 -7.31 -4.54 -14.82
N ALA A 89 -8.35 -4.57 -13.97
CA ALA A 89 -9.37 -3.53 -13.88
C ALA A 89 -8.81 -2.14 -13.51
N VAL A 90 -7.62 -2.09 -12.88
CA VAL A 90 -6.96 -0.80 -12.53
C VAL A 90 -5.68 -0.55 -13.33
N LYS A 91 -5.33 -1.42 -14.28
CA LYS A 91 -4.10 -1.32 -15.09
C LYS A 91 -4.03 0.00 -15.83
N CYS A 92 -5.09 0.39 -16.55
CA CYS A 92 -5.12 1.65 -17.30
C CYS A 92 -4.96 2.86 -16.39
N ASN A 93 -5.62 2.87 -15.22
CA ASN A 93 -5.50 3.95 -14.24
C ASN A 93 -4.09 4.01 -13.62
N ARG A 94 -3.43 2.86 -13.43
CA ARG A 94 -2.02 2.81 -13.00
C ARG A 94 -1.10 3.39 -14.07
N ILE A 95 -1.27 3.03 -15.34
CA ILE A 95 -0.48 3.58 -16.45
C ILE A 95 -0.67 5.09 -16.55
N LYS A 96 -1.91 5.60 -16.49
CA LYS A 96 -2.18 7.04 -16.51
C LYS A 96 -1.47 7.78 -15.37
N ARG A 97 -1.53 7.26 -14.14
CA ARG A 97 -0.83 7.84 -12.99
C ARG A 97 0.69 7.81 -13.14
N HIS A 98 1.24 6.69 -13.61
CA HIS A 98 2.66 6.56 -13.91
C HIS A 98 3.11 7.61 -14.93
N ASN A 99 2.41 7.71 -16.06
CA ASN A 99 2.76 8.66 -17.12
C ASN A 99 2.65 10.12 -16.67
N LYS A 100 1.68 10.44 -15.81
CA LYS A 100 1.59 11.77 -15.17
C LYS A 100 2.84 12.08 -14.35
N VAL A 101 3.32 11.13 -13.54
CA VAL A 101 4.55 11.31 -12.75
C VAL A 101 5.76 11.45 -13.67
N CYS A 102 5.89 10.62 -14.71
CA CYS A 102 6.96 10.76 -15.70
C CYS A 102 6.95 12.13 -16.36
N GLY A 103 5.78 12.65 -16.74
CA GLY A 103 5.66 13.99 -17.32
C GLY A 103 6.15 15.08 -16.37
N ILE A 104 5.76 15.03 -15.09
CA ILE A 104 6.23 15.98 -14.07
C ILE A 104 7.75 15.92 -13.92
N LEU A 105 8.33 14.71 -13.88
CA LEU A 105 9.77 14.53 -13.71
C LEU A 105 10.56 15.04 -14.91
N VAL A 106 10.07 14.83 -16.13
CA VAL A 106 10.70 15.33 -17.36
C VAL A 106 10.60 16.85 -17.46
N SER A 107 9.51 17.47 -17.01
CA SER A 107 9.35 18.93 -17.01
C SER A 107 10.09 19.64 -15.86
N ALA A 108 10.57 18.90 -14.87
CA ALA A 108 11.31 19.44 -13.72
C ALA A 108 12.84 19.42 -13.92
N THR A 109 13.31 18.83 -15.03
CA THR A 109 14.69 18.88 -15.54
C THR A 109 14.82 19.91 -16.64
#